data_AF-A0A8T5I9R4-F1
#
_entry.id   AF-A0A8T5I9R4-F1
#
_cell.length_a   1.000
_cell.length_b   1.000
_cell.length_c   1.000
_cell.angle_alpha   90.00
_cell.angle_beta   90.00
_cell.angle_gamma   90.00
#
_symmetry.space_group_name_H-M   'P 1'
#
loop_
_entity.id
_entity.type
_entity.pdbx_description
1 polymer ?
#
loop_
_entity_poly.entity_id
_entity_poly.type
_entity_poly.pdbx_seq_one_letter_code
_entity_poly.pdbx_strand_id
1 'polypeptide(L)'
;MKNKRNKKTSKNNGITTVKIQKETKLRIEKLREHRRETYDNILRKILYVLNATREDPDKAKRILERIEDLRRRMFEEEAEKAKDEKADKIKEKEEAELKKKGEKK
;
A
#
# COMPACT_ATOMS: atom_id res chain seq x y z
N MET A 1 42.09 -28.23 5.64
CA MET A 1 41.30 -27.08 6.16
C MET A 1 40.11 -26.80 5.24
N LYS A 2 38.87 -27.13 5.62
CA LYS A 2 37.64 -26.55 5.04
C LYS A 2 36.54 -26.55 6.10
N ASN A 3 36.44 -25.47 6.88
CA ASN A 3 35.34 -25.28 7.83
C ASN A 3 34.06 -24.95 7.05
N LYS A 4 33.20 -25.95 6.88
CA LYS A 4 31.84 -25.80 6.38
C LYS A 4 31.00 -25.14 7.48
N ARG A 5 30.97 -23.79 7.51
CA ARG A 5 30.06 -23.06 8.41
C ARG A 5 28.62 -23.29 7.94
N ASN A 6 27.95 -24.30 8.51
CA ASN A 6 26.50 -24.40 8.46
C ASN A 6 25.92 -23.21 9.21
N LYS A 7 25.60 -22.12 8.50
CA LYS A 7 24.86 -20.99 9.07
C LYS A 7 23.41 -21.44 9.23
N LYS A 8 23.13 -22.06 10.39
CA LYS A 8 21.77 -22.39 10.85
C LYS A 8 21.02 -21.07 10.98
N THR A 9 20.24 -20.69 9.97
CA THR A 9 19.34 -19.54 10.06
C THR A 9 18.32 -19.87 11.13
N SER A 10 18.46 -19.28 12.32
CA SER A 10 17.45 -19.37 13.35
C SER A 10 16.18 -18.76 12.77
N LYS A 11 15.20 -19.60 12.48
CA LYS A 11 13.89 -19.17 11.99
C LYS A 11 13.14 -18.59 13.19
N ASN A 12 13.50 -17.37 13.57
CA ASN A 12 12.88 -16.67 14.68
C ASN A 12 11.58 -16.05 14.16
N ASN A 13 10.46 -16.75 14.33
CA ASN A 13 9.13 -16.29 13.93
C ASN A 13 8.47 -15.38 15.00
N GLY A 14 9.25 -14.78 15.89
CA GLY A 14 8.74 -13.91 16.94
C GLY A 14 8.28 -12.56 16.39
N ILE A 15 7.13 -12.07 16.87
CA ILE A 15 6.65 -10.72 16.57
C ILE A 15 7.49 -9.73 17.39
N THR A 16 7.95 -8.67 16.73
CA THR A 16 8.65 -7.56 17.39
C THR A 16 7.96 -6.24 17.06
N THR A 17 8.15 -5.24 17.92
CA THR A 17 7.59 -3.91 17.74
C THR A 17 8.71 -2.91 17.47
N VAL A 18 8.59 -2.16 16.37
CA VAL A 18 9.52 -1.07 16.05
C VAL A 18 8.79 0.26 16.20
N LYS A 19 9.31 1.13 17.06
CA LYS A 19 8.81 2.51 17.17
C LYS A 19 9.50 3.38 16.13
N ILE A 20 8.72 4.11 15.34
CA ILE A 20 9.20 5.03 14.32
C ILE A 20 8.46 6.36 14.44
N GLN A 21 9.07 7.44 13.94
CA GLN A 21 8.40 8.73 13.86
C GLN A 21 7.22 8.70 12.87
N LYS A 22 6.22 9.57 13.09
CA LYS A 22 5.03 9.66 12.24
C LYS A 22 5.39 9.95 10.79
N GLU A 23 6.37 10.82 10.55
CA GLU A 23 6.84 11.14 9.21
C GLU A 23 7.40 9.89 8.49
N THR A 24 8.28 9.14 9.16
CA THR A 24 8.82 7.88 8.64
C THR A 24 7.72 6.87 8.34
N LYS A 25 6.73 6.76 9.24
CA LYS A 25 5.56 5.91 9.04
C LYS A 25 4.81 6.27 7.75
N LEU A 26 4.51 7.56 7.55
CA LEU A 26 3.85 8.04 6.34
C LEU A 26 4.68 7.76 5.07
N ARG A 27 6.00 7.89 5.13
CA ARG A 27 6.90 7.55 4.01
C ARG A 27 6.86 6.06 3.67
N ILE A 28 6.85 5.19 4.69
CA ILE A 28 6.76 3.73 4.48
C ILE A 28 5.39 3.36 3.90
N GLU A 29 4.31 3.98 4.39
CA GLU A 29 2.96 3.75 3.87
C GLU A 29 2.80 4.14 2.41
N LYS A 30 3.57 5.12 1.92
CA LYS A 30 3.59 5.48 0.50
C LYS A 30 4.16 4.38 -0.40
N LEU A 31 4.88 3.39 0.14
CA LEU A 31 5.44 2.26 -0.62
C LEU A 31 4.48 1.06 -0.69
N ARG A 32 3.26 1.23 -0.18
CA ARG A 32 2.20 0.23 -0.19
C ARG A 32 1.64 0.04 -1.60
N GLU A 33 1.62 -1.20 -2.08
CA GLU A 33 1.05 -1.55 -3.38
C GLU A 33 -0.42 -1.96 -3.29
N HIS A 34 -0.89 -2.39 -2.12
CA HIS A 34 -2.26 -2.81 -1.89
C HIS A 34 -2.76 -2.43 -0.49
N ARG A 35 -4.06 -2.14 -0.35
CA ARG A 35 -4.64 -1.71 0.94
C ARG A 35 -4.34 -2.64 2.11
N ARG A 36 -4.30 -3.96 1.89
CA ARG A 36 -4.11 -5.00 2.94
C ARG A 36 -2.66 -5.39 3.22
N GLU A 37 -1.67 -4.69 2.64
CA GLU A 37 -0.25 -5.04 2.84
C GLU A 37 0.20 -4.84 4.30
N THR A 38 0.98 -5.75 4.86
CA THR A 38 1.49 -5.58 6.23
C THR A 38 2.76 -4.72 6.23
N TYR A 39 3.12 -4.11 7.37
CA TYR A 39 4.42 -3.44 7.47
C TYR A 39 5.59 -4.39 7.23
N ASP A 40 5.47 -5.66 7.64
CA ASP A 40 6.50 -6.66 7.38
C ASP A 40 6.71 -6.87 5.86
N ASN A 41 5.63 -6.94 5.08
CA ASN A 41 5.73 -7.03 3.62
C ASN A 41 6.42 -5.80 3.01
N ILE A 42 6.03 -4.60 3.46
CA ILE A 42 6.64 -3.35 2.97
C ILE A 42 8.13 -3.29 3.35
N LEU A 43 8.49 -3.64 4.58
CA LEU A 43 9.88 -3.66 5.05
C LEU A 43 10.73 -4.68 4.29
N ARG A 44 10.21 -5.89 4.04
CA ARG A 44 10.89 -6.89 3.20
C ARG A 44 11.16 -6.39 1.79
N LYS A 45 10.20 -5.66 1.20
CA LYS A 45 10.35 -5.04 -0.12
C LYS A 45 11.42 -3.96 -0.11
N ILE A 46 11.42 -3.08 0.91
CA ILE A 46 12.47 -2.07 1.08
C ILE A 46 13.85 -2.74 1.16
N LEU A 47 13.98 -3.79 1.97
CA LEU A 47 15.24 -4.53 2.09
C LEU A 47 15.63 -5.22 0.77
N TYR A 48 14.66 -5.75 0.02
CA TYR A 48 14.91 -6.33 -1.29
C TYR A 48 15.46 -5.29 -2.28
N VAL A 49 14.84 -4.10 -2.35
CA VAL A 49 15.31 -3.01 -3.20
C VAL A 49 16.70 -2.55 -2.78
N LEU A 50 16.95 -2.38 -1.47
CA LEU A 50 18.27 -2.00 -0.94
C LEU A 50 19.36 -3.03 -1.21
N ASN A 51 19.02 -4.31 -1.28
CA ASN A 51 19.98 -5.34 -1.69
C ASN A 51 20.21 -5.28 -3.20
N ALA A 52 19.14 -5.11 -3.98
CA ALA A 52 19.23 -4.99 -5.43
C ALA A 52 20.07 -3.77 -5.85
N THR A 53 20.00 -2.63 -5.14
CA THR A 53 20.82 -1.44 -5.49
C THR A 53 22.32 -1.69 -5.40
N ARG A 54 22.76 -2.64 -4.56
CA ARG A 54 24.18 -3.00 -4.43
C ARG A 54 24.66 -3.90 -5.56
N GLU A 55 23.78 -4.78 -6.05
CA GLU A 55 24.10 -5.75 -7.11
C GLU A 55 23.90 -5.14 -8.51
N ASP A 56 22.79 -4.45 -8.71
CA ASP A 56 22.34 -3.86 -9.97
C ASP A 56 21.44 -2.63 -9.70
N PRO A 57 22.01 -1.42 -9.76
CA PRO A 57 21.27 -0.17 -9.57
C PRO A 57 20.12 0.03 -10.56
N ASP A 58 20.26 -0.42 -11.80
CA ASP A 58 19.24 -0.23 -12.85
C ASP A 58 18.02 -1.12 -12.57
N LYS A 59 18.26 -2.35 -12.12
CA LYS A 59 17.19 -3.22 -11.64
C LYS A 59 16.44 -2.60 -10.48
N ALA A 60 17.15 -2.01 -9.51
CA ALA A 60 16.51 -1.34 -8.38
C ALA A 60 15.65 -0.15 -8.83
N LYS A 61 16.14 0.65 -9.78
CA LYS A 61 15.38 1.76 -10.38
C LYS A 61 14.07 1.26 -11.02
N ARG A 62 14.14 0.21 -11.85
CA ARG A 62 12.94 -0.39 -12.49
C ARG A 62 11.93 -0.92 -11.47
N ILE A 63 12.40 -1.49 -10.36
CA ILE A 63 11.51 -1.95 -9.28
C ILE A 63 10.79 -0.75 -8.65
N LEU A 64 11.49 0.35 -8.40
CA LEU A 64 10.90 1.57 -7.84
C LEU A 64 9.87 2.20 -8.77
N GLU A 65 10.18 2.30 -10.07
CA GLU A 65 9.25 2.81 -11.09
C GLU A 65 7.98 1.96 -11.16
N ARG A 66 8.11 0.63 -11.11
CA ARG A 66 6.96 -0.29 -11.08
C ARG A 66 6.09 -0.09 -9.83
N ILE A 67 6.70 0.14 -8.66
CA ILE A 67 5.96 0.42 -7.41
C ILE A 67 5.17 1.72 -7.57
N GLU A 68 5.77 2.75 -8.17
CA GLU A 68 5.11 4.03 -8.41
C GLU A 68 3.92 3.91 -9.38
N ASP A 69 4.07 3.14 -10.47
CA ASP A 69 2.99 2.90 -11.42
C ASP A 69 1.81 2.16 -10.82
N LEU A 70 2.06 1.09 -10.04
CA LEU A 70 1.01 0.35 -9.33
C LEU A 70 0.26 1.25 -8.36
N ARG A 71 1.00 2.11 -7.64
CA ARG A 71 0.44 3.07 -6.71
C ARG A 71 -0.46 4.08 -7.43
N ARG A 72 -0.02 4.61 -8.57
CA ARG A 72 -0.81 5.55 -9.37
C ARG A 72 -2.16 4.96 -9.75
N ARG A 73 -2.16 3.73 -10.29
CA ARG A 73 -3.39 3.01 -10.67
C ARG A 73 -4.33 2.79 -9.48
N MET A 74 -3.79 2.40 -8.33
CA MET A 74 -4.60 2.26 -7.13
C MET A 74 -5.31 3.55 -6.71
N PHE A 75 -4.60 4.69 -6.76
CA PHE A 75 -5.20 5.98 -6.41
C PHE A 75 -6.25 6.41 -7.42
N GLU A 76 -6.02 6.14 -8.71
CA GLU A 76 -7.00 6.40 -9.77
C GLU A 76 -8.28 5.57 -9.54
N GLU A 77 -8.15 4.27 -9.29
CA GLU A 77 -9.27 3.39 -8.99
C GLU A 77 -10.03 3.80 -7.71
N GLU A 78 -9.31 4.24 -6.67
CA GLU A 78 -9.91 4.71 -5.42
C GLU A 78 -10.65 6.04 -5.62
N ALA A 79 -10.08 6.94 -6.41
CA ALA A 79 -10.72 8.21 -6.75
C ALA A 79 -11.98 8.00 -7.61
N GLU A 80 -11.98 7.03 -8.51
CA GLU A 80 -13.13 6.67 -9.34
C GLU A 80 -14.26 6.08 -8.49
N LYS A 81 -13.97 5.08 -7.65
CA LYS A 81 -14.95 4.51 -6.70
C LYS A 81 -15.55 5.58 -5.78
N ALA A 82 -14.71 6.51 -5.30
CA ALA A 82 -15.18 7.60 -4.45
C ALA A 82 -16.08 8.61 -5.18
N LYS A 83 -15.96 8.74 -6.50
CA LYS A 83 -16.88 9.56 -7.32
C LYS A 83 -18.20 8.84 -7.51
N ASP A 84 -18.16 7.55 -7.84
CA ASP A 84 -19.36 6.73 -8.05
C ASP A 84 -20.21 6.68 -6.77
N GLU A 85 -19.59 6.40 -5.62
CA GLU A 85 -20.28 6.41 -4.33
C GLU A 85 -20.91 7.77 -3.98
N LYS A 86 -20.28 8.87 -4.40
CA LYS A 86 -20.84 10.22 -4.19
C LYS A 86 -22.02 10.48 -5.11
N ALA A 87 -21.92 10.06 -6.37
CA ALA A 87 -23.00 10.20 -7.35
C ALA A 87 -24.24 9.42 -6.90
N ASP A 88 -24.07 8.19 -6.41
CA ASP A 88 -25.18 7.38 -5.91
C ASP A 88 -25.84 8.00 -4.68
N LYS A 89 -25.05 8.51 -3.72
CA LYS A 89 -25.58 9.23 -2.56
C LYS A 89 -26.33 10.52 -2.92
N ILE A 90 -25.95 11.19 -4.02
CA ILE A 90 -26.65 12.38 -4.49
C ILE A 90 -28.00 11.97 -5.09
N LYS A 91 -28.03 10.95 -5.95
CA LYS A 91 -29.28 10.41 -6.52
C LYS A 91 -30.26 9.97 -5.44
N GLU A 92 -29.79 9.22 -4.45
CA GLU A 92 -30.64 8.78 -3.32
C GLU A 92 -31.25 9.96 -2.55
N LYS A 93 -30.48 11.04 -2.36
CA LYS A 93 -30.98 12.25 -1.68
C LYS A 93 -32.00 13.00 -2.53
N GLU A 94 -31.77 13.14 -3.83
CA GLU A 94 -32.70 13.79 -4.76
C GLU A 94 -34.02 13.02 -4.85
N GLU A 95 -33.97 11.68 -4.96
CA GLU A 95 -35.16 10.83 -4.95
C GLU A 95 -35.94 10.93 -3.63
N ALA A 96 -35.23 10.99 -2.50
CA ALA A 96 -35.86 11.16 -1.19
C ALA A 96 -36.54 12.54 -1.03
N GLU A 97 -35.97 13.61 -1.59
CA GLU A 97 -36.59 14.94 -1.59
C GLU A 97 -37.83 15.03 -2.49
N LEU A 98 -37.79 14.41 -3.68
CA LEU A 98 -38.93 14.35 -4.59
C LEU A 98 -40.11 13.60 -3.98
N LYS A 99 -39.87 12.47 -3.30
CA LYS A 99 -40.92 11.73 -2.57
C LYS A 99 -41.55 12.58 -1.47
N LYS A 100 -40.75 13.30 -0.68
CA LYS A 100 -41.25 14.21 0.38
C LYS A 100 -42.07 15.40 -0.15
N LYS A 101 -41.83 15.85 -1.38
CA LYS A 101 -42.62 16.91 -2.03
C LYS A 101 -43.94 16.38 -2.61
N GLY A 102 -44.00 15.11 -3.01
CA GLY A 102 -45.21 14.46 -3.52
C GLY A 102 -46.25 14.16 -2.44
N GLU A 103 -45.83 13.85 -1.21
CA GLU A 103 -46.73 13.52 -0.09
C GLU A 103 -47.38 14.74 0.60
N LYS A 104 -47.00 15.97 0.22
CA LYS A 104 -47.54 17.23 0.77
C LYS A 104 -48.65 17.88 -0.07
N LYS A 105 -49.19 17.18 -1.07
CA LYS A 105 -50.33 17.64 -1.89
C LYS A 105 -51.57 16.80 -1.63
#